data_AF-A0A949CMF5-F1
#
_entry.id   AF-A0A949CMF5-F1
#
_cell.length_a   1.000
_cell.length_b   1.000
_cell.length_c   1.000
_cell.angle_alpha   90.00
_cell.angle_beta   90.00
_cell.angle_gamma   90.00
#
_symmetry.space_group_name_H-M   'P 1'
#
loop_
_entity.id
_entity.type
_entity.pdbx_description
1 polymer ?
#
loop_
_entity_poly.entity_id
_entity_poly.type
_entity_poly.pdbx_seq_one_letter_code
_entity_poly.pdbx_strand_id
1 'polypeptide(L)'
;RQIKIPGIEIFVEPVKEHRFVVVLRGEGLGGNVADTDPQKTGVPPLDPVANDAASRRTAEAAKAFLSQARTILANHPKANFHTMRGFANKPALPSYREVYGLKAAAIAVYPMYKGLARLVGMDVIGQSQTLAEQIDTLEQAWKDYDFFFIHFKYTDSTGEDGNFGEKVKRIEELDSILPSIQRLNPSVLIVTGDHSTPSFLKSHSWHPVPTLLVSDCCRPDPHTAFNESTCITGGLGHFEAQYLMLLALSNAGRMGKFGA
;
A
#
# COMPACT_ATOMS: atom_id res chain seq x y z
N ARG A 1 3.91 12.96 -23.68
CA ARG A 1 3.59 11.71 -24.41
C ARG A 1 4.12 11.72 -25.87
N GLN A 2 5.27 12.36 -26.13
CA GLN A 2 5.87 12.45 -27.47
C GLN A 2 7.07 11.52 -27.67
N ILE A 3 7.62 11.00 -26.56
CA ILE A 3 8.79 10.14 -26.54
C ILE A 3 8.45 8.79 -27.16
N LYS A 4 9.34 8.28 -28.02
CA LYS A 4 9.21 6.96 -28.66
C LYS A 4 10.51 6.17 -28.50
N ILE A 5 10.38 4.89 -28.17
CA ILE A 5 11.50 3.94 -28.09
C ILE A 5 11.10 2.71 -28.92
N PRO A 6 11.90 2.28 -29.91
CA PRO A 6 11.56 1.14 -30.76
C PRO A 6 11.26 -0.13 -29.96
N GLY A 7 10.12 -0.78 -30.26
CA GLY A 7 9.70 -2.02 -29.63
C GLY A 7 9.28 -1.92 -28.16
N ILE A 8 9.10 -0.69 -27.64
CA ILE A 8 8.62 -0.44 -26.28
C ILE A 8 7.45 0.52 -26.35
N GLU A 9 6.29 0.07 -25.86
CA GLU A 9 5.14 0.91 -25.61
C GLU A 9 5.37 1.69 -24.30
N ILE A 10 5.07 2.98 -24.30
CA ILE A 10 5.38 3.88 -23.19
C ILE A 10 4.10 4.58 -22.72
N PHE A 11 3.83 4.47 -21.43
CA PHE A 11 2.78 5.22 -20.75
C PHE A 11 3.42 6.21 -19.78
N VAL A 12 2.89 7.42 -19.74
CA VAL A 12 3.30 8.44 -18.77
C VAL A 12 2.01 8.97 -18.15
N GLU A 13 1.79 8.61 -16.89
CA GLU A 13 0.58 8.96 -16.17
C GLU A 13 0.90 9.86 -14.97
N PRO A 14 0.35 11.09 -14.92
CA PRO A 14 0.47 11.93 -13.73
C PRO A 14 -0.28 11.28 -12.56
N VAL A 15 0.26 11.43 -11.36
CA VAL A 15 -0.36 10.90 -10.14
C VAL A 15 -0.83 12.05 -9.25
N LYS A 16 0.06 12.62 -8.44
CA LYS A 16 -0.26 13.72 -7.52
C LYS A 16 0.95 14.63 -7.34
N GLU A 17 0.74 15.94 -7.42
CA GLU A 17 1.79 16.97 -7.37
C GLU A 17 2.87 16.71 -8.43
N HIS A 18 4.13 16.62 -8.04
CA HIS A 18 5.28 16.36 -8.93
C HIS A 18 5.42 14.87 -9.31
N ARG A 19 4.57 13.99 -8.78
CA ARG A 19 4.69 12.53 -8.96
C ARG A 19 3.96 12.07 -10.21
N PHE A 20 4.62 11.22 -10.98
CA PHE A 20 4.08 10.54 -12.15
C PHE A 20 4.68 9.12 -12.21
N VAL A 21 4.08 8.26 -13.02
CA VAL A 21 4.60 6.91 -13.32
C VAL A 21 4.91 6.79 -14.80
N VAL A 22 6.03 6.13 -15.11
CA VAL A 22 6.38 5.72 -16.47
C VAL A 22 6.26 4.21 -16.54
N VAL A 23 5.42 3.70 -17.45
CA VAL A 23 5.31 2.26 -17.71
C VAL A 23 5.98 1.99 -19.04
N LEU A 24 7.03 1.18 -19.01
CA LEU A 24 7.67 0.63 -20.20
C LEU A 24 7.13 -0.79 -20.41
N ARG A 25 6.41 -1.01 -21.51
CA ARG A 25 5.85 -2.32 -21.87
C ARG A 25 6.52 -2.83 -23.14
N GLY A 26 7.14 -4.00 -23.04
CA GLY A 26 7.84 -4.66 -24.13
C GLY A 26 8.56 -5.91 -23.63
N GLU A 27 9.11 -6.69 -24.55
CA GLU A 27 9.83 -7.91 -24.22
C GLU A 27 11.24 -7.64 -23.68
N GLY A 28 11.76 -8.54 -22.85
CA GLY A 28 13.15 -8.46 -22.35
C GLY A 28 13.43 -7.26 -21.45
N LEU A 29 12.42 -6.78 -20.72
CA LEU A 29 12.56 -5.70 -19.73
C LEU A 29 12.75 -6.30 -18.34
N GLY A 30 13.87 -5.95 -17.69
CA GLY A 30 14.17 -6.26 -16.29
C GLY A 30 13.87 -5.08 -15.37
N GLY A 31 13.64 -5.35 -14.09
CA GLY A 31 13.30 -4.33 -13.09
C GLY A 31 14.50 -3.79 -12.30
N ASN A 32 15.68 -4.38 -12.45
CA ASN A 32 16.83 -4.10 -11.59
C ASN A 32 17.73 -3.01 -12.21
N VAL A 33 17.24 -1.78 -12.14
CA VAL A 33 17.93 -0.59 -12.67
C VAL A 33 18.09 0.44 -11.54
N ALA A 34 19.27 1.03 -11.43
CA ALA A 34 19.55 2.08 -10.47
C ALA A 34 18.70 3.33 -10.73
N ASP A 35 18.25 3.97 -9.64
CA ASP A 35 17.54 5.23 -9.67
C ASP A 35 18.39 6.34 -10.29
N THR A 36 17.73 7.28 -10.98
CA THR A 36 18.41 8.45 -11.57
C THR A 36 18.34 9.69 -10.69
N ASP A 37 17.59 9.62 -9.60
CA ASP A 37 17.49 10.68 -8.60
C ASP A 37 18.65 10.59 -7.59
N PRO A 38 19.51 11.62 -7.49
CA PRO A 38 20.60 11.63 -6.51
C PRO A 38 20.10 11.91 -5.08
N GLN A 39 18.80 12.17 -4.89
CA GLN A 39 18.15 12.49 -3.62
C GLN A 39 18.75 13.72 -2.89
N LYS A 40 19.47 14.56 -3.64
CA LYS A 40 20.14 15.75 -3.12
C LYS A 40 20.07 16.89 -4.12
N THR A 41 19.58 18.04 -3.67
CA THR A 41 19.54 19.27 -4.47
C THR A 41 20.95 19.72 -4.87
N GLY A 42 21.10 20.22 -6.09
CA GLY A 42 22.38 20.69 -6.62
C GLY A 42 23.28 19.59 -7.17
N VAL A 43 22.87 18.33 -7.06
CA VAL A 43 23.55 17.19 -7.69
C VAL A 43 22.86 16.87 -9.03
N PRO A 44 23.61 16.70 -10.14
CA PRO A 44 23.02 16.31 -11.41
C PRO A 44 22.32 14.94 -11.33
N PRO A 45 21.25 14.71 -12.11
CA PRO A 45 20.65 13.39 -12.26
C PRO A 45 21.68 12.35 -12.71
N LEU A 46 21.56 11.14 -12.17
CA LEU A 46 22.42 10.01 -12.51
C LEU A 46 21.95 9.34 -13.81
N ASP A 47 22.84 8.57 -14.43
CA ASP A 47 22.45 7.68 -15.54
C ASP A 47 21.73 6.44 -14.98
N PRO A 48 20.67 5.93 -15.65
CA PRO A 48 20.10 4.65 -15.29
C PRO A 48 21.10 3.54 -15.64
N VAL A 49 21.46 2.72 -14.65
CA VAL A 49 22.42 1.61 -14.81
C VAL A 49 21.73 0.31 -14.45
N ALA A 50 21.81 -0.68 -15.35
CA ALA A 50 21.32 -2.02 -15.06
C ALA A 50 22.27 -2.71 -14.07
N ASN A 51 21.72 -3.29 -13.01
CA ASN A 51 22.49 -4.06 -12.02
C ASN A 51 22.58 -5.55 -12.39
N ASP A 52 21.91 -5.98 -13.46
CA ASP A 52 22.01 -7.32 -14.02
C ASP A 52 21.86 -7.32 -15.54
N ALA A 53 22.18 -8.46 -16.15
CA ALA A 53 22.15 -8.62 -17.61
C ALA A 53 20.73 -8.52 -18.19
N ALA A 54 19.70 -8.90 -17.42
CA ALA A 54 18.30 -8.92 -17.83
C ALA A 54 17.70 -7.50 -17.89
N SER A 55 18.24 -6.56 -17.11
CA SER A 55 17.74 -5.19 -17.00
C SER A 55 18.45 -4.20 -17.95
N ARG A 56 19.41 -4.66 -18.75
CA ARG A 56 20.16 -3.81 -19.70
C ARG A 56 19.26 -3.07 -20.68
N ARG A 57 18.31 -3.78 -21.29
CA ARG A 57 17.34 -3.18 -22.23
C ARG A 57 16.49 -2.10 -21.55
N THR A 58 16.13 -2.30 -20.28
CA THR A 58 15.40 -1.29 -19.48
C THR A 58 16.24 -0.05 -19.22
N ALA A 59 17.52 -0.22 -18.85
CA ALA A 59 18.43 0.91 -18.62
C ALA A 59 18.67 1.71 -19.91
N GLU A 60 18.87 1.04 -21.05
CA GLU A 60 18.98 1.69 -22.37
C GLU A 60 17.71 2.45 -22.74
N ALA A 61 16.54 1.85 -22.52
CA ALA A 61 15.25 2.49 -22.75
C ALA A 61 15.06 3.71 -21.83
N ALA A 62 15.36 3.59 -20.53
CA ALA A 62 15.27 4.69 -19.58
C ALA A 62 16.23 5.83 -19.95
N LYS A 63 17.45 5.53 -20.41
CA LYS A 63 18.42 6.53 -20.88
C LYS A 63 17.91 7.25 -22.12
N ALA A 64 17.37 6.52 -23.10
CA ALA A 64 16.76 7.10 -24.28
C ALA A 64 15.53 7.96 -23.94
N PHE A 65 14.71 7.51 -22.99
CA PHE A 65 13.55 8.25 -22.49
C PHE A 65 13.97 9.58 -21.86
N LEU A 66 14.91 9.56 -20.93
CA LEU A 66 15.42 10.74 -20.25
C LEU A 66 16.11 11.72 -21.21
N SER A 67 16.86 11.21 -22.19
CA SER A 67 17.48 12.05 -23.22
C SER A 67 16.43 12.82 -24.02
N GLN A 68 15.39 12.14 -24.51
CA GLN A 68 14.30 12.80 -25.25
C GLN A 68 13.48 13.73 -24.34
N ALA A 69 13.21 13.33 -23.09
CA ALA A 69 12.50 14.16 -22.12
C ALA A 69 13.23 15.49 -21.87
N ARG A 70 14.57 15.45 -21.74
CA ARG A 70 15.40 16.64 -21.58
C ARG A 70 15.21 17.61 -22.74
N THR A 71 15.21 17.12 -23.98
CA THR A 71 15.00 17.97 -25.15
C THR A 71 13.59 18.55 -25.19
N ILE A 72 12.57 17.73 -24.96
CA ILE A 72 11.17 18.15 -25.02
C ILE A 72 10.86 19.20 -23.94
N LEU A 73 11.40 19.01 -22.74
CA LEU A 73 11.12 19.86 -21.59
C LEU A 73 12.07 21.06 -21.47
N ALA A 74 13.14 21.15 -22.28
CA ALA A 74 14.21 22.13 -22.15
C ALA A 74 13.72 23.59 -22.07
N ASN A 75 12.70 23.94 -22.85
CA ASN A 75 12.19 25.31 -22.95
C ASN A 75 11.18 25.67 -21.85
N HIS A 76 10.84 24.74 -20.95
CA HIS A 76 9.99 25.07 -19.82
C HIS A 76 10.80 25.83 -18.74
N PRO A 77 10.27 26.93 -18.18
CA PRO A 77 11.02 27.74 -17.20
C PRO A 77 11.18 27.04 -15.84
N LYS A 78 10.35 26.04 -15.54
CA LYS A 78 10.39 25.19 -14.34
C LYS A 78 10.05 23.75 -14.75
N ALA A 79 10.54 22.77 -13.98
CA ALA A 79 10.34 21.34 -14.26
C ALA A 79 10.73 20.96 -15.71
N ASN A 80 11.89 21.46 -16.15
CA ASN A 80 12.47 21.22 -17.48
C ASN A 80 13.19 19.86 -17.60
N PHE A 81 13.12 19.04 -16.56
CA PHE A 81 13.64 17.67 -16.51
C PHE A 81 12.93 16.91 -15.40
N HIS A 82 13.12 15.59 -15.37
CA HIS A 82 12.63 14.74 -14.29
C HIS A 82 13.65 13.64 -13.96
N THR A 83 13.64 13.18 -12.71
CA THR A 83 14.34 11.98 -12.27
C THR A 83 13.38 10.78 -12.31
N MET A 84 13.93 9.57 -12.25
CA MET A 84 13.18 8.31 -12.22
C MET A 84 13.66 7.50 -11.01
N ARG A 85 12.71 6.95 -10.27
CA ARG A 85 12.98 6.12 -9.10
C ARG A 85 12.08 4.90 -9.07
N GLY A 86 12.54 3.86 -8.38
CA GLY A 86 11.75 2.66 -8.11
C GLY A 86 11.51 1.81 -9.36
N PHE A 87 12.56 1.59 -10.15
CA PHE A 87 12.49 0.62 -11.24
C PHE A 87 12.09 -0.74 -10.69
N ALA A 88 11.05 -1.33 -11.28
CA ALA A 88 10.52 -2.61 -10.87
C ALA A 88 9.79 -3.27 -12.03
N ASN A 89 9.84 -4.60 -12.06
CA ASN A 89 8.97 -5.39 -12.92
C ASN A 89 7.64 -5.62 -12.22
N LYS A 90 6.56 -5.74 -13.01
CA LYS A 90 5.29 -6.23 -12.48
C LYS A 90 5.51 -7.67 -11.99
N PRO A 91 5.37 -7.96 -10.69
CA PRO A 91 5.59 -9.30 -10.18
C PRO A 91 4.46 -10.24 -10.63
N ALA A 92 4.79 -11.51 -10.81
CA ALA A 92 3.82 -12.58 -11.00
C ALA A 92 3.39 -13.08 -9.61
N LEU A 93 2.39 -12.40 -9.03
CA LEU A 93 1.82 -12.79 -7.73
C LEU A 93 0.55 -13.60 -7.95
N PRO A 94 0.31 -14.66 -7.15
CA PRO A 94 -1.03 -15.25 -7.08
C PRO A 94 -2.01 -14.20 -6.54
N SER A 95 -3.25 -14.27 -7.02
CA SER A 95 -4.34 -13.44 -6.52
C SER A 95 -4.71 -13.81 -5.09
N TYR A 96 -5.33 -12.88 -4.39
CA TYR A 96 -5.85 -13.05 -3.04
C TYR A 96 -6.82 -14.23 -2.95
N ARG A 97 -7.62 -14.45 -4.00
CA ARG A 97 -8.52 -15.59 -4.11
C ARG A 97 -7.76 -16.91 -4.28
N GLU A 98 -6.69 -16.94 -5.05
CA GLU A 98 -5.85 -18.14 -5.20
C GLU A 98 -5.14 -18.51 -3.88
N VAL A 99 -4.67 -17.52 -3.12
CA VAL A 99 -3.95 -17.75 -1.86
C VAL A 99 -4.90 -18.10 -0.71
N TYR A 100 -6.01 -17.38 -0.57
CA TYR A 100 -6.88 -17.45 0.61
C TYR A 100 -8.28 -18.01 0.35
N GLY A 101 -8.66 -18.22 -0.92
CA GLY A 101 -9.98 -18.74 -1.27
C GLY A 101 -11.15 -17.75 -1.07
N LEU A 102 -10.87 -16.47 -0.78
CA LEU A 102 -11.86 -15.46 -0.45
C LEU A 102 -12.15 -14.54 -1.65
N LYS A 103 -13.42 -14.15 -1.82
CA LYS A 103 -13.77 -13.00 -2.67
C LYS A 103 -13.55 -11.72 -1.86
N ALA A 104 -12.58 -10.91 -2.25
CA ALA A 104 -12.11 -9.78 -1.47
C ALA A 104 -12.37 -8.42 -2.14
N ALA A 105 -12.84 -7.46 -1.36
CA ALA A 105 -12.98 -6.06 -1.75
C ALA A 105 -12.01 -5.16 -0.98
N ALA A 106 -11.55 -4.10 -1.62
CA ALA A 106 -10.74 -3.05 -1.01
C ALA A 106 -11.46 -1.69 -1.11
N ILE A 107 -11.60 -1.03 0.04
CA ILE A 107 -12.18 0.30 0.19
C ILE A 107 -11.07 1.21 0.72
N ALA A 108 -10.41 1.92 -0.19
CA ALA A 108 -9.27 2.77 0.12
C ALA A 108 -9.39 4.14 -0.56
N VAL A 109 -8.97 5.21 0.11
CA VAL A 109 -8.87 6.55 -0.50
C VAL A 109 -7.56 6.68 -1.30
N TYR A 110 -6.44 6.21 -0.73
CA TYR A 110 -5.11 6.46 -1.26
C TYR A 110 -4.80 5.61 -2.52
N PRO A 111 -4.34 6.22 -3.64
CA PRO A 111 -4.14 5.51 -4.90
C PRO A 111 -3.20 4.31 -4.85
N MET A 112 -2.15 4.36 -4.02
CA MET A 112 -1.20 3.25 -3.88
C MET A 112 -1.89 1.98 -3.37
N TYR A 113 -2.77 2.10 -2.36
CA TYR A 113 -3.52 0.98 -1.80
C TYR A 113 -4.55 0.42 -2.79
N LYS A 114 -5.18 1.28 -3.59
CA LYS A 114 -6.01 0.83 -4.73
C LYS A 114 -5.17 0.03 -5.74
N GLY A 115 -3.93 0.46 -6.00
CA GLY A 115 -2.99 -0.23 -6.88
C GLY A 115 -2.58 -1.61 -6.35
N LEU A 116 -2.18 -1.69 -5.08
CA LEU A 116 -1.80 -2.94 -4.42
C LEU A 116 -2.97 -3.94 -4.36
N ALA A 117 -4.17 -3.47 -3.99
CA ALA A 117 -5.37 -4.29 -3.98
C ALA A 117 -5.66 -4.92 -5.36
N ARG A 118 -5.59 -4.12 -6.45
CA ARG A 118 -5.74 -4.64 -7.81
C ARG A 118 -4.62 -5.58 -8.21
N LEU A 119 -3.38 -5.31 -7.78
CA LEU A 119 -2.23 -6.14 -8.09
C LEU A 119 -2.42 -7.57 -7.56
N VAL A 120 -3.01 -7.71 -6.38
CA VAL A 120 -3.34 -9.01 -5.78
C VAL A 120 -4.77 -9.47 -6.11
N GLY A 121 -5.45 -8.85 -7.08
CA GLY A 121 -6.75 -9.33 -7.58
C GLY A 121 -7.95 -9.10 -6.65
N MET A 122 -7.90 -8.10 -5.76
CA MET A 122 -9.09 -7.61 -5.04
C MET A 122 -9.90 -6.65 -5.89
N ASP A 123 -11.21 -6.62 -5.66
CA ASP A 123 -12.10 -5.63 -6.25
C ASP A 123 -11.99 -4.31 -5.49
N VAL A 124 -11.48 -3.25 -6.14
CA VAL A 124 -11.49 -1.91 -5.55
C VAL A 124 -12.86 -1.29 -5.77
N ILE A 125 -13.62 -1.13 -4.69
CA ILE A 125 -15.01 -0.65 -4.75
C ILE A 125 -15.15 0.74 -4.12
N GLY A 126 -16.13 1.49 -4.59
CA GLY A 126 -16.39 2.87 -4.16
C GLY A 126 -15.38 3.90 -4.67
N GLN A 127 -15.68 5.17 -4.43
CA GLN A 127 -14.78 6.32 -4.65
C GLN A 127 -14.71 7.21 -3.41
N SER A 128 -14.83 6.58 -2.24
CA SER A 128 -14.87 7.25 -0.94
C SER A 128 -13.65 8.16 -0.75
N GLN A 129 -13.91 9.34 -0.21
CA GLN A 129 -12.92 10.34 0.20
C GLN A 129 -12.85 10.50 1.72
N THR A 130 -13.92 10.13 2.42
CA THR A 130 -14.03 10.19 3.88
C THR A 130 -14.23 8.81 4.48
N LEU A 131 -13.92 8.65 5.77
CA LEU A 131 -14.13 7.39 6.46
C LEU A 131 -15.62 7.00 6.52
N ALA A 132 -16.52 7.98 6.70
CA ALA A 132 -17.96 7.76 6.64
C ALA A 132 -18.39 7.16 5.29
N GLU A 133 -17.94 7.74 4.16
CA GLU A 133 -18.22 7.19 2.83
C GLU A 133 -17.61 5.79 2.61
N GLN A 134 -16.50 5.46 3.28
CA GLN A 134 -15.94 4.10 3.26
C GLN A 134 -16.88 3.12 3.97
N ILE A 135 -17.47 3.52 5.10
CA ILE A 135 -18.45 2.69 5.83
C ILE A 135 -19.75 2.54 5.03
N ASP A 136 -20.28 3.61 4.42
CA ASP A 136 -21.47 3.49 3.57
C ASP A 136 -21.25 2.48 2.43
N THR A 137 -20.07 2.51 1.82
CA THR A 137 -19.68 1.55 0.76
C THR A 137 -19.58 0.13 1.31
N LEU A 138 -19.02 -0.04 2.51
CA LEU A 138 -18.93 -1.33 3.20
C LEU A 138 -20.32 -1.92 3.44
N GLU A 139 -21.24 -1.11 4.01
CA GLU A 139 -22.59 -1.55 4.35
C GLU A 139 -23.37 -1.99 3.10
N GLN A 140 -23.25 -1.24 1.99
CA GLN A 140 -23.90 -1.56 0.72
C GLN A 140 -23.38 -2.85 0.09
N ALA A 141 -22.07 -3.10 0.19
CA ALA A 141 -21.42 -4.25 -0.43
C ALA A 141 -21.31 -5.47 0.50
N TRP A 142 -21.74 -5.38 1.77
CA TRP A 142 -21.42 -6.34 2.82
C TRP A 142 -21.70 -7.80 2.47
N LYS A 143 -22.80 -8.05 1.74
CA LYS A 143 -23.24 -9.39 1.36
C LYS A 143 -22.55 -9.96 0.12
N ASP A 144 -21.77 -9.15 -0.59
CA ASP A 144 -21.21 -9.51 -1.90
C ASP A 144 -19.79 -10.08 -1.82
N TYR A 145 -19.13 -9.99 -0.67
CA TYR A 145 -17.72 -10.35 -0.47
C TYR A 145 -17.50 -11.12 0.84
N ASP A 146 -16.43 -11.90 0.90
CA ASP A 146 -15.99 -12.63 2.10
C ASP A 146 -15.00 -11.84 2.96
N PHE A 147 -14.32 -10.85 2.36
CA PHE A 147 -13.27 -10.07 3.01
C PHE A 147 -13.28 -8.62 2.53
N PHE A 148 -13.11 -7.69 3.47
CA PHE A 148 -12.99 -6.26 3.20
C PHE A 148 -11.68 -5.72 3.77
N PHE A 149 -10.86 -5.13 2.91
CA PHE A 149 -9.72 -4.30 3.31
C PHE A 149 -10.13 -2.82 3.31
N ILE A 150 -10.17 -2.20 4.48
CA ILE A 150 -10.48 -0.77 4.64
C ILE A 150 -9.21 -0.05 5.07
N HIS A 151 -8.81 0.98 4.32
CA HIS A 151 -7.57 1.72 4.59
C HIS A 151 -7.85 3.18 4.97
N PHE A 152 -7.32 3.60 6.12
CA PHE A 152 -7.42 4.96 6.64
C PHE A 152 -6.03 5.63 6.71
N LYS A 153 -5.78 6.62 5.86
CA LYS A 153 -4.43 7.20 5.65
C LYS A 153 -4.01 8.26 6.68
N TYR A 154 -4.97 9.00 7.23
CA TYR A 154 -4.69 10.31 7.83
C TYR A 154 -3.89 10.24 9.15
N THR A 155 -3.90 9.09 9.83
CA THR A 155 -3.04 8.80 10.99
C THR A 155 -1.56 8.83 10.66
N ASP A 156 -1.18 8.36 9.47
CA ASP A 156 0.21 8.34 9.03
C ASP A 156 0.70 9.74 8.64
N SER A 157 -0.06 10.46 7.79
CA SER A 157 0.34 11.80 7.32
C SER A 157 0.56 12.78 8.48
N THR A 158 -0.30 12.72 9.50
CA THR A 158 -0.18 13.57 10.70
C THR A 158 0.98 13.16 11.61
N GLY A 159 1.37 11.89 11.55
CA GLY A 159 2.63 11.38 12.11
C GLY A 159 3.85 11.96 11.41
N GLU A 160 3.90 11.94 10.08
CA GLU A 160 4.98 12.53 9.28
C GLU A 160 5.09 14.05 9.49
N ASP A 161 3.97 14.76 9.64
CA ASP A 161 3.96 16.20 9.97
C ASP A 161 4.47 16.51 11.39
N GLY A 162 4.59 15.47 12.23
CA GLY A 162 4.93 15.59 13.65
C GLY A 162 3.84 16.21 14.51
N ASN A 163 2.61 16.23 14.00
CA ASN A 163 1.47 16.79 14.70
C ASN A 163 0.79 15.72 15.55
N PHE A 164 1.30 15.55 16.77
CA PHE A 164 0.77 14.57 17.72
C PHE A 164 -0.73 14.76 18.00
N GLY A 165 -1.15 16.00 18.28
CA GLY A 165 -2.55 16.29 18.64
C GLY A 165 -3.52 15.98 17.50
N GLU A 166 -3.15 16.27 16.27
CA GLU A 166 -3.97 15.89 15.10
C GLU A 166 -3.96 14.38 14.87
N LYS A 167 -2.83 13.70 15.07
CA LYS A 167 -2.76 12.24 14.96
C LYS A 167 -3.71 11.55 15.95
N VAL A 168 -3.79 12.04 17.19
CA VAL A 168 -4.77 11.55 18.19
C VAL A 168 -6.20 11.71 17.66
N LYS A 169 -6.57 12.89 17.16
CA LYS A 169 -7.92 13.13 16.60
C LYS A 169 -8.26 12.20 15.44
N ARG A 170 -7.28 11.84 14.59
CA ARG A 170 -7.49 10.87 13.50
C ARG A 170 -7.73 9.46 14.02
N ILE A 171 -7.07 9.06 15.10
CA ILE A 171 -7.35 7.78 15.76
C ILE A 171 -8.75 7.78 16.38
N GLU A 172 -9.15 8.88 17.03
CA GLU A 172 -10.52 9.04 17.57
C GLU A 172 -11.59 9.02 16.46
N GLU A 173 -11.31 9.62 15.29
CA GLU A 173 -12.17 9.54 14.10
C GLU A 173 -12.37 8.08 13.66
N LEU A 174 -11.29 7.28 13.62
CA LEU A 174 -11.37 5.85 13.33
C LEU A 174 -12.16 5.08 14.40
N ASP A 175 -11.91 5.36 15.68
CA ASP A 175 -12.64 4.71 16.78
C ASP A 175 -14.15 4.93 16.67
N SER A 176 -14.56 6.15 16.31
CA SER A 176 -15.98 6.53 16.20
C SER A 176 -16.79 5.69 15.20
N ILE A 177 -16.16 5.10 14.19
CA ILE A 177 -16.85 4.29 13.17
C ILE A 177 -16.85 2.79 13.48
N LEU A 178 -16.03 2.32 14.43
CA LEU A 178 -15.92 0.90 14.75
C LEU A 178 -17.27 0.27 15.16
N PRO A 179 -18.14 0.95 15.93
CA PRO A 179 -19.47 0.43 16.23
C PRO A 179 -20.32 0.14 14.98
N SER A 180 -20.16 0.93 13.90
CA SER A 180 -20.87 0.69 12.64
C SER A 180 -20.39 -0.60 11.97
N ILE A 181 -19.08 -0.83 11.95
CA ILE A 181 -18.50 -2.09 11.42
C ILE A 181 -18.95 -3.28 12.29
N GLN A 182 -18.96 -3.13 13.61
CA GLN A 182 -19.38 -4.20 14.53
C GLN A 182 -20.86 -4.58 14.33
N ARG A 183 -21.75 -3.62 14.03
CA ARG A 183 -23.17 -3.89 13.74
C ARG A 183 -23.38 -4.75 12.49
N LEU A 184 -22.42 -4.79 11.57
CA LEU A 184 -22.45 -5.70 10.42
C LEU A 184 -22.16 -7.16 10.81
N ASN A 185 -21.77 -7.39 12.07
CA ASN A 185 -21.50 -8.69 12.67
C ASN A 185 -20.45 -9.52 11.90
N PRO A 186 -19.21 -9.00 11.73
CA PRO A 186 -18.13 -9.76 11.12
C PRO A 186 -17.79 -11.01 11.93
N SER A 187 -17.54 -12.15 11.27
CA SER A 187 -16.99 -13.35 11.94
C SER A 187 -15.61 -13.09 12.55
N VAL A 188 -14.81 -12.23 11.90
CA VAL A 188 -13.52 -11.77 12.39
C VAL A 188 -13.36 -10.28 12.07
N LEU A 189 -13.05 -9.47 13.09
CA LEU A 189 -12.66 -8.07 12.95
C LEU A 189 -11.18 -7.92 13.30
N ILE A 190 -10.42 -7.23 12.44
CA ILE A 190 -9.00 -6.95 12.65
C ILE A 190 -8.77 -5.44 12.59
N VAL A 191 -8.02 -4.91 13.55
CA VAL A 191 -7.55 -3.52 13.55
C VAL A 191 -6.05 -3.49 13.80
N THR A 192 -5.29 -2.89 12.89
CA THR A 192 -3.84 -2.73 13.00
C THR A 192 -3.32 -1.61 12.09
N GLY A 193 -2.03 -1.30 12.18
CA GLY A 193 -1.31 -0.47 11.23
C GLY A 193 -0.44 -1.31 10.29
N ASP A 194 -0.11 -0.76 9.13
CA ASP A 194 0.89 -1.30 8.21
C ASP A 194 2.33 -1.01 8.67
N HIS A 195 2.54 0.13 9.34
CA HIS A 195 3.81 0.49 9.96
C HIS A 195 3.65 1.53 11.09
N SER A 196 4.74 1.74 11.83
CA SER A 196 4.82 2.75 12.89
C SER A 196 5.34 4.08 12.36
N THR A 197 4.59 5.17 12.53
CA THR A 197 5.02 6.55 12.19
C THR A 197 4.92 7.46 13.41
N PRO A 198 5.88 7.44 14.36
CA PRO A 198 5.82 8.25 15.57
C PRO A 198 5.93 9.74 15.23
N SER A 199 5.01 10.57 15.74
CA SER A 199 5.03 12.02 15.51
C SER A 199 6.33 12.69 15.97
N PHE A 200 7.00 12.13 16.97
CA PHE A 200 8.31 12.60 17.43
C PHE A 200 9.39 12.44 16.34
N LEU A 201 9.38 11.32 15.61
CA LEU A 201 10.37 11.01 14.58
C LEU A 201 10.02 11.59 13.21
N LYS A 202 8.77 11.98 12.97
CA LYS A 202 8.29 12.55 11.69
C LYS A 202 8.61 11.66 10.47
N SER A 203 8.69 10.37 10.72
CA SER A 203 9.13 9.37 9.75
C SER A 203 8.68 7.98 10.20
N HIS A 204 8.67 7.05 9.24
CA HIS A 204 8.44 5.64 9.54
C HIS A 204 9.57 5.10 10.45
N SER A 205 9.21 4.17 11.31
CA SER A 205 10.13 3.56 12.29
C SER A 205 9.95 2.06 12.36
N TRP A 206 10.92 1.37 12.97
CA TRP A 206 10.96 -0.09 13.09
C TRP A 206 10.14 -0.64 14.27
N HIS A 207 9.43 0.22 15.01
CA HIS A 207 8.65 -0.23 16.17
C HIS A 207 7.50 -1.16 15.72
N PRO A 208 7.21 -2.24 16.47
CA PRO A 208 6.10 -3.12 16.16
C PRO A 208 4.76 -2.37 16.24
N VAL A 209 3.79 -2.83 15.46
CA VAL A 209 2.45 -2.21 15.38
C VAL A 209 1.43 -2.96 16.26
N PRO A 210 0.59 -2.24 17.03
CA PRO A 210 -0.55 -2.83 17.73
C PRO A 210 -1.45 -3.63 16.77
N THR A 211 -1.86 -4.83 17.18
CA THR A 211 -2.79 -5.66 16.40
C THR A 211 -3.89 -6.19 17.30
N LEU A 212 -5.14 -5.92 16.93
CA LEU A 212 -6.34 -6.47 17.55
C LEU A 212 -6.99 -7.44 16.58
N LEU A 213 -7.37 -8.62 17.07
CA LEU A 213 -8.20 -9.60 16.37
C LEU A 213 -9.35 -10.00 17.27
N VAL A 214 -10.58 -9.78 16.81
CA VAL A 214 -11.82 -10.11 17.52
C VAL A 214 -12.58 -11.14 16.72
N SER A 215 -13.02 -12.21 17.39
CA SER A 215 -13.90 -13.24 16.82
C SER A 215 -14.51 -14.09 17.94
N ASP A 216 -15.59 -14.81 17.65
CA ASP A 216 -16.25 -15.69 18.63
C ASP A 216 -15.35 -16.86 19.10
N CYS A 217 -14.36 -17.24 18.29
CA CYS A 217 -13.46 -18.36 18.58
C CYS A 217 -12.11 -17.94 19.17
N CYS A 218 -11.86 -16.63 19.35
CA CYS A 218 -10.62 -16.17 19.95
C CYS A 218 -10.55 -16.54 21.44
N ARG A 219 -9.33 -16.74 21.95
CA ARG A 219 -9.10 -16.79 23.41
C ARG A 219 -8.81 -15.36 23.87
N PRO A 220 -9.74 -14.68 24.54
CA PRO A 220 -9.51 -13.32 24.97
C PRO A 220 -8.40 -13.27 26.03
N ASP A 221 -7.58 -12.22 25.95
CA ASP A 221 -6.69 -11.82 27.03
C ASP A 221 -7.43 -10.86 27.98
N PRO A 222 -6.85 -10.44 29.14
CA PRO A 222 -7.58 -9.65 30.12
C PRO A 222 -7.64 -8.15 29.77
N HIS A 223 -7.11 -7.73 28.63
CA HIS A 223 -6.94 -6.31 28.33
C HIS A 223 -8.22 -5.67 27.82
N THR A 224 -8.46 -4.43 28.22
CA THR A 224 -9.66 -3.66 27.87
C THR A 224 -9.34 -2.36 27.12
N ALA A 225 -8.11 -2.23 26.61
CA ALA A 225 -7.65 -1.04 25.89
C ALA A 225 -6.79 -1.45 24.69
N PHE A 226 -6.82 -0.65 23.62
CA PHE A 226 -5.99 -0.86 22.43
C PHE A 226 -4.95 0.25 22.30
N ASN A 227 -3.72 -0.05 22.68
CA ASN A 227 -2.55 0.82 22.58
C ASN A 227 -1.27 -0.02 22.60
N GLU A 228 -0.12 0.60 22.33
CA GLU A 228 1.18 -0.06 22.24
C GLU A 228 1.57 -0.79 23.54
N SER A 229 1.42 -0.14 24.71
CA SER A 229 1.80 -0.72 25.99
C SER A 229 0.98 -1.96 26.33
N THR A 230 -0.32 -1.92 26.07
CA THR A 230 -1.22 -3.06 26.25
C THR A 230 -0.87 -4.20 25.30
N CYS A 231 -0.70 -3.90 24.00
CA CYS A 231 -0.45 -4.92 22.96
C CYS A 231 0.88 -5.66 23.15
N ILE A 232 1.90 -5.04 23.74
CA ILE A 232 3.17 -5.73 24.07
C ILE A 232 2.95 -6.92 25.02
N THR A 233 1.90 -6.86 25.86
CA THR A 233 1.55 -7.93 26.81
C THR A 233 0.28 -8.68 26.40
N GLY A 234 -0.19 -8.51 25.16
CA GLY A 234 -1.39 -9.16 24.63
C GLY A 234 -1.19 -10.63 24.30
N GLY A 235 -2.28 -11.40 24.28
CA GLY A 235 -2.27 -12.85 24.08
C GLY A 235 -1.77 -13.31 22.70
N LEU A 236 -1.80 -12.43 21.69
CA LEU A 236 -1.24 -12.69 20.35
C LEU A 236 0.30 -12.75 20.34
N GLY A 237 0.95 -12.13 21.33
CA GLY A 237 2.40 -11.97 21.35
C GLY A 237 2.93 -11.13 20.17
N HIS A 238 4.23 -11.30 19.88
CA HIS A 238 4.87 -10.67 18.73
C HIS A 238 4.99 -11.69 17.59
N PHE A 239 4.42 -11.37 16.44
CA PHE A 239 4.43 -12.22 15.26
C PHE A 239 4.60 -11.38 13.99
N GLU A 240 5.00 -12.03 12.90
CA GLU A 240 5.14 -11.36 11.61
C GLU A 240 3.80 -11.18 10.91
N ALA A 241 3.56 -10.00 10.33
CA ALA A 241 2.29 -9.64 9.70
C ALA A 241 1.81 -10.62 8.61
N GLN A 242 2.73 -11.33 7.94
CA GLN A 242 2.37 -12.35 6.94
C GLN A 242 1.50 -13.50 7.52
N TYR A 243 1.56 -13.74 8.83
CA TYR A 243 0.74 -14.76 9.48
C TYR A 243 -0.64 -14.27 9.91
N LEU A 244 -0.92 -12.96 9.84
CA LEU A 244 -2.20 -12.37 10.28
C LEU A 244 -3.40 -12.96 9.53
N MET A 245 -3.28 -13.18 8.22
CA MET A 245 -4.34 -13.77 7.43
C MET A 245 -4.62 -15.23 7.81
N LEU A 246 -3.60 -16.01 8.18
CA LEU A 246 -3.79 -17.39 8.63
C LEU A 246 -4.50 -17.43 9.99
N LEU A 247 -4.19 -16.50 10.89
CA LEU A 247 -4.90 -16.32 12.15
C LEU A 247 -6.37 -15.93 11.89
N ALA A 248 -6.62 -15.00 10.97
CA ALA A 248 -7.96 -14.58 10.59
C ALA A 248 -8.79 -15.76 10.02
N LEU A 249 -8.24 -16.51 9.07
CA LEU A 249 -8.90 -17.66 8.48
C LEU A 249 -9.19 -18.77 9.51
N SER A 250 -8.28 -18.97 10.46
CA SER A 250 -8.46 -19.94 11.55
C SER A 250 -9.64 -19.54 12.44
N ASN A 251 -9.71 -18.26 12.83
CA ASN A 251 -10.81 -17.73 13.64
C ASN A 251 -12.15 -17.67 12.87
N ALA A 252 -12.10 -17.57 11.53
CA ALA A 252 -13.27 -17.62 10.66
C ALA A 252 -13.74 -19.06 10.34
N GLY A 253 -13.06 -20.10 10.86
CA GLY A 253 -13.39 -21.50 10.56
C GLY A 253 -13.15 -21.90 9.09
N ARG A 254 -12.27 -21.17 8.38
CA ARG A 254 -11.99 -21.36 6.94
C ARG A 254 -10.72 -22.16 6.65
N MET A 255 -10.09 -22.73 7.68
CA MET A 255 -8.91 -23.58 7.54
C MET A 255 -9.30 -25.06 7.54
N GLY A 256 -8.77 -25.81 6.57
CA GLY A 256 -8.83 -27.27 6.56
C GLY A 256 -7.73 -27.89 7.42
N LYS A 257 -7.94 -29.12 7.90
CA LYS A 257 -6.86 -29.91 8.51
C LYS A 257 -5.85 -30.29 7.43
N PHE A 258 -4.56 -30.18 7.74
CA PHE A 258 -3.49 -30.67 6.87
C PHE A 258 -2.98 -32.01 7.43
N GLY A 259 -3.35 -33.10 6.76
CA GLY A 259 -3.14 -34.46 7.27
C GLY A 259 -4.17 -34.86 8.35
N ALA A 260 -4.44 -36.17 8.42
CA ALA A 260 -5.48 -36.85 9.22
C ALA A 260 -6.93 -36.63 8.76
#